data_AF-A0A838UMZ4-F1
#
_entry.id   AF-A0A838UMZ4-F1
#
_cell.length_a   1.000
_cell.length_b   1.000
_cell.length_c   1.000
_cell.angle_alpha   90.00
_cell.angle_beta   90.00
_cell.angle_gamma   90.00
#
_symmetry.space_group_name_H-M   'P 1'
#
loop_
_entity.id
_entity.type
_entity.pdbx_description
1 polymer ?
#
loop_
_entity_poly.entity_id
_entity_poly.type
_entity_poly.pdbx_seq_one_letter_code
_entity_poly.pdbx_strand_id
1 'polypeptide(L)'
;MPKSPHPPLEPEAYHQMRAAAATLAEHLGEQESGARYRLWQIMRTMGEEGALALLQEAQAIEAAGGQLIGNGSRRRTFGGLYFHLARERLTGDPAYDWIFARPPATKKKPASNAPAQPAPMASVPSVPFVWTERQALIDAAIQQNGGSTTMKVTLVGVEGRKLSWSAK
;
A
#
# COMPACT_ATOMS: atom_id res chain seq x y z
N MET A 1 -1.56 -7.34 -19.56
CA MET A 1 -1.33 -8.23 -18.42
C MET A 1 -1.19 -9.65 -18.96
N PRO A 2 -0.30 -10.47 -18.42
CA PRO A 2 -0.23 -11.90 -18.74
C PRO A 2 -1.62 -12.55 -18.65
N LYS A 3 -1.91 -13.48 -19.57
CA LYS A 3 -3.16 -14.24 -19.54
C LYS A 3 -3.19 -15.11 -18.28
N SER A 4 -4.38 -15.28 -17.69
CA SER A 4 -4.53 -16.19 -16.55
C SER A 4 -4.22 -17.62 -17.01
N PRO A 5 -3.39 -18.38 -16.26
CA PRO A 5 -3.12 -19.79 -16.59
C PRO A 5 -4.28 -20.71 -16.20
N HIS A 6 -5.25 -20.20 -15.44
CA HIS A 6 -6.35 -20.98 -14.89
C HIS A 6 -7.59 -20.93 -15.80
N PRO A 7 -8.34 -22.04 -15.95
CA PRO A 7 -9.62 -22.02 -16.66
C PRO A 7 -10.60 -21.05 -15.98
N PRO A 8 -11.58 -20.50 -16.73
CA PRO A 8 -12.64 -19.70 -16.13
C PRO A 8 -13.33 -20.46 -14.99
N LEU A 9 -13.64 -19.75 -13.92
CA LEU A 9 -14.43 -20.31 -12.82
C LEU A 9 -15.92 -20.21 -13.15
N GLU A 10 -16.70 -21.14 -12.62
CA GLU A 10 -18.15 -20.99 -12.59
C GLU A 10 -18.53 -19.66 -11.90
N PRO A 11 -19.61 -18.98 -12.34
CA PRO A 11 -19.95 -17.65 -11.84
C PRO A 11 -20.04 -17.59 -10.31
N GLU A 12 -20.65 -18.59 -9.68
CA GLU A 12 -20.79 -18.66 -8.23
C GLU A 12 -19.43 -18.76 -7.53
N ALA A 13 -18.57 -19.68 -7.96
CA ALA A 13 -17.22 -19.85 -7.42
C ALA A 13 -16.37 -18.59 -7.61
N TYR A 14 -16.54 -17.89 -8.74
CA TYR A 14 -15.89 -16.61 -8.98
C TYR A 14 -16.31 -15.56 -7.93
N HIS A 15 -17.61 -15.41 -7.67
CA HIS A 15 -18.11 -14.45 -6.69
C HIS A 15 -17.66 -14.78 -5.27
N GLN A 16 -17.73 -16.05 -4.87
CA GLN A 16 -17.25 -16.52 -3.56
C GLN A 16 -15.77 -16.22 -3.36
N MET A 17 -14.92 -16.58 -4.32
CA MET A 17 -13.49 -16.31 -4.25
C MET A 17 -13.17 -14.81 -4.25
N ARG A 18 -13.97 -14.00 -4.96
CA ARG A 18 -13.83 -12.54 -4.93
C ARG A 18 -14.22 -11.95 -3.58
N ALA A 19 -15.24 -12.49 -2.93
CA ALA A 19 -15.64 -12.11 -1.58
C ALA A 19 -14.56 -12.50 -0.55
N ALA A 20 -14.06 -13.74 -0.61
CA ALA A 20 -12.98 -14.20 0.28
C ALA A 20 -11.71 -13.35 0.13
N ALA A 21 -11.31 -13.03 -1.11
CA ALA A 21 -10.18 -12.14 -1.37
C ALA A 21 -10.42 -10.70 -0.87
N ALA A 22 -11.68 -10.23 -0.85
CA ALA A 22 -12.03 -8.93 -0.28
C ALA A 22 -11.88 -8.93 1.25
N THR A 23 -12.35 -9.97 1.94
CA THR A 23 -12.12 -10.16 3.38
C THR A 23 -10.63 -10.22 3.70
N LEU A 24 -9.85 -10.96 2.91
CA LEU A 24 -8.39 -11.00 3.05
C LEU A 24 -7.76 -9.61 2.89
N ALA A 25 -8.24 -8.81 1.94
CA ALA A 25 -7.76 -7.44 1.76
C ALA A 25 -8.05 -6.56 2.96
N GLU A 26 -9.22 -6.72 3.60
CA GLU A 26 -9.57 -6.01 4.84
C GLU A 26 -8.62 -6.38 5.98
N HIS A 27 -8.30 -7.67 6.15
CA HIS A 27 -7.31 -8.13 7.14
C HIS A 27 -5.91 -7.55 6.89
N LEU A 28 -5.52 -7.38 5.63
CA LEU A 28 -4.21 -6.82 5.26
C LEU A 28 -4.19 -5.28 5.23
N GLY A 29 -5.35 -4.63 5.39
CA GLY A 29 -5.49 -3.17 5.29
C GLY A 29 -5.38 -2.62 3.86
N GLU A 30 -5.62 -3.45 2.85
CA GLU A 30 -5.43 -3.12 1.44
C GLU A 30 -6.72 -2.57 0.81
N GLN A 31 -6.71 -1.29 0.44
CA GLN A 31 -7.85 -0.60 -0.18
C GLN A 31 -7.72 -0.41 -1.69
N GLU A 32 -6.49 -0.44 -2.21
CA GLU A 32 -6.21 -0.17 -3.61
C GLU A 32 -6.75 -1.30 -4.51
N SER A 33 -7.38 -0.95 -5.62
CA SER A 33 -8.07 -1.91 -6.49
C SER A 33 -7.12 -2.92 -7.11
N GLY A 34 -5.91 -2.52 -7.46
CA GLY A 34 -4.83 -3.39 -7.92
C GLY A 34 -4.35 -4.37 -6.86
N ALA A 35 -4.16 -3.93 -5.60
CA ALA A 35 -3.81 -4.80 -4.48
C ALA A 35 -4.91 -5.85 -4.23
N ARG A 36 -6.18 -5.45 -4.18
CA ARG A 36 -7.34 -6.36 -4.05
C ARG A 36 -7.41 -7.36 -5.21
N TYR A 37 -7.12 -6.91 -6.43
CA TYR A 37 -7.05 -7.81 -7.58
C TYR A 37 -5.93 -8.83 -7.43
N ARG A 38 -4.72 -8.41 -7.05
CA ARG A 38 -3.59 -9.34 -6.80
C ARG A 38 -3.90 -10.37 -5.72
N LEU A 39 -4.60 -9.99 -4.66
CA LEU A 39 -5.02 -10.93 -3.62
C LEU A 39 -5.94 -12.02 -4.18
N TRP A 40 -6.91 -11.64 -5.01
CA TRP A 40 -7.72 -12.62 -5.74
C TRP A 40 -6.87 -13.51 -6.67
N GLN A 41 -5.86 -12.95 -7.34
CA GLN A 41 -4.96 -13.74 -8.19
C GLN A 41 -4.14 -14.76 -7.41
N ILE A 42 -3.64 -14.38 -6.22
CA ILE A 42 -2.92 -15.26 -5.30
C ILE A 42 -3.82 -16.39 -4.84
N MET A 43 -5.02 -16.06 -4.35
CA MET A 43 -6.00 -17.05 -3.90
C MET A 43 -6.43 -18.01 -5.02
N ARG A 44 -6.59 -17.51 -6.24
CA ARG A 44 -6.89 -18.36 -7.41
C ARG A 44 -5.74 -19.31 -7.79
N THR A 45 -4.51 -18.95 -7.46
CA THR A 45 -3.31 -19.73 -7.81
C THR A 45 -2.95 -20.75 -6.76
N MET A 46 -3.03 -20.35 -5.49
CA MET A 46 -2.60 -21.16 -4.36
C MET A 46 -3.76 -21.87 -3.65
N GLY A 47 -5.00 -21.56 -4.04
CA GLY A 47 -6.19 -21.92 -3.29
C GLY A 47 -6.42 -21.00 -2.09
N GLU A 48 -7.62 -21.10 -1.52
CA GLU A 48 -7.99 -20.37 -0.31
C GLU A 48 -7.11 -20.75 0.88
N GLU A 49 -6.91 -22.05 1.12
CA GLU A 49 -6.06 -22.56 2.20
C GLU A 49 -4.62 -22.04 2.09
N GLY A 50 -4.03 -22.06 0.89
CA GLY A 50 -2.67 -21.56 0.66
C GLY A 50 -2.55 -20.05 0.91
N ALA A 51 -3.57 -19.28 0.53
CA ALA A 51 -3.61 -17.84 0.80
C ALA A 51 -3.80 -17.54 2.30
N LEU A 52 -4.61 -18.32 3.01
CA LEU A 52 -4.81 -18.17 4.46
C LEU A 52 -3.57 -18.60 5.25
N ALA A 53 -2.88 -19.66 4.84
CA ALA A 53 -1.62 -20.08 5.45
C ALA A 53 -0.54 -18.98 5.34
N LEU A 54 -0.49 -18.27 4.21
CA LEU A 54 0.37 -17.10 4.03
C LEU A 54 0.02 -15.97 5.00
N LEU A 55 -1.28 -15.72 5.25
CA LEU A 55 -1.72 -14.72 6.21
C LEU A 55 -1.29 -15.08 7.63
N GLN A 56 -1.46 -16.34 8.02
CA GLN A 56 -1.03 -16.84 9.33
C GLN A 56 0.48 -16.71 9.54
N GLU A 57 1.27 -17.07 8.53
CA GLU A 57 2.73 -16.89 8.59
C GLU A 57 3.12 -15.42 8.68
N ALA A 58 2.50 -14.55 7.87
CA ALA A 58 2.74 -13.12 7.96
C ALA A 58 2.43 -12.59 9.36
N GLN A 59 1.37 -13.07 9.99
CA GLN A 59 0.97 -12.69 11.34
C GLN A 59 1.99 -13.17 12.40
N ALA A 60 2.49 -14.40 12.25
CA ALA A 60 3.53 -14.93 13.13
C ALA A 60 4.84 -14.12 13.02
N ILE A 61 5.27 -13.79 11.80
CA ILE A 61 6.47 -12.99 11.57
C ILE A 61 6.28 -11.56 12.09
N GLU A 62 5.11 -10.94 11.87
CA GLU A 62 4.81 -9.62 12.39
C GLU A 62 4.86 -9.60 13.94
N ALA A 63 4.24 -10.59 14.59
CA ALA A 63 4.24 -10.75 16.04
C ALA A 63 5.66 -10.96 16.60
N ALA A 64 6.55 -11.62 15.84
CA ALA A 64 7.96 -11.80 16.19
C ALA A 64 8.84 -10.55 15.95
N GLY A 65 8.25 -9.40 15.61
CA GLY A 65 8.98 -8.17 15.36
C GLY A 65 9.16 -7.83 13.87
N GLY A 66 8.47 -8.54 12.98
CA GLY A 66 8.43 -8.28 11.53
C GLY A 66 9.75 -8.50 10.80
N GLN A 67 9.79 -8.12 9.53
CA GLN A 67 10.96 -8.32 8.66
C GLN A 67 11.38 -7.01 8.01
N LEU A 68 12.69 -6.78 7.87
CA LEU A 68 13.19 -5.64 7.10
C LEU A 68 12.97 -5.84 5.59
N ILE A 69 12.84 -4.75 4.85
CA ILE A 69 12.96 -4.81 3.39
C ILE A 69 14.42 -5.13 3.00
N GLY A 70 14.66 -5.63 1.78
CA GLY A 70 15.97 -6.19 1.41
C GLY A 70 17.18 -5.24 1.55
N ASN A 71 16.97 -3.93 1.53
CA ASN A 71 18.03 -2.93 1.77
C ASN A 71 18.20 -2.53 3.25
N GLY A 72 17.47 -3.16 4.17
CA GLY A 72 17.52 -2.89 5.62
C GLY A 72 16.92 -1.56 6.09
N SER A 73 16.51 -0.66 5.19
CA SER A 73 16.16 0.73 5.56
C SER A 73 14.89 0.88 6.39
N ARG A 74 13.96 -0.07 6.32
CA ARG A 74 12.72 -0.08 7.10
C ARG A 74 12.15 -1.48 7.25
N ARG A 75 11.24 -1.66 8.21
CA ARG A 75 10.39 -2.85 8.32
C ARG A 75 9.35 -2.89 7.18
N ARG A 76 9.03 -4.10 6.71
CA ARG A 76 7.88 -4.37 5.85
C ARG A 76 6.60 -4.06 6.63
N THR A 77 5.61 -3.51 5.93
CA THR A 77 4.23 -3.45 6.44
C THR A 77 3.62 -4.85 6.43
N PHE A 78 2.55 -5.09 7.19
CA PHE A 78 1.88 -6.38 7.23
C PHE A 78 1.47 -6.88 5.82
N GLY A 79 0.78 -6.06 5.04
CA GLY A 79 0.47 -6.37 3.62
C GLY A 79 1.71 -6.56 2.76
N GLY A 80 2.74 -5.72 2.95
CA GLY A 80 4.01 -5.84 2.22
C GLY A 80 4.81 -7.10 2.56
N LEU A 81 4.62 -7.67 3.76
CA LEU A 81 5.16 -8.95 4.20
C LEU A 81 4.38 -10.10 3.57
N TYR A 82 3.05 -10.06 3.59
CA TYR A 82 2.21 -11.04 2.88
C TYR A 82 2.60 -11.17 1.40
N PHE A 83 2.69 -10.04 0.68
CA PHE A 83 3.10 -10.05 -0.73
C PHE A 83 4.55 -10.46 -0.95
N HIS A 84 5.41 -10.34 0.07
CA HIS A 84 6.78 -10.83 0.00
C HIS A 84 6.81 -12.35 0.09
N LEU A 85 6.13 -12.93 1.06
CA LEU A 85 6.01 -14.38 1.23
C LEU A 85 5.33 -15.04 0.02
N ALA A 86 4.30 -14.41 -0.54
CA ALA A 86 3.65 -14.88 -1.75
C ALA A 86 4.61 -14.88 -2.95
N ARG A 87 5.45 -13.85 -3.09
CA ARG A 87 6.49 -13.83 -4.14
C ARG A 87 7.53 -14.92 -3.95
N GLU A 88 7.98 -15.17 -2.72
CA GLU A 88 8.96 -16.21 -2.43
C GLU A 88 8.41 -17.59 -2.79
N ARG A 89 7.17 -17.91 -2.38
CA ARG A 89 6.53 -19.19 -2.71
C ARG A 89 6.31 -19.40 -4.21
N LEU A 90 6.03 -18.32 -4.94
CA LEU A 90 5.75 -18.38 -6.38
C LEU A 90 7.01 -18.18 -7.23
N THR A 91 8.19 -17.98 -6.64
CA THR A 91 9.42 -17.81 -7.42
C THR A 91 9.72 -19.09 -8.18
N GLY A 92 9.76 -19.02 -9.51
CA GLY A 92 9.93 -20.18 -10.39
C GLY A 92 8.62 -20.85 -10.83
N ASP A 93 7.48 -20.45 -10.26
CA ASP A 93 6.15 -20.90 -10.71
C ASP A 93 5.74 -20.15 -11.99
N PRO A 94 5.26 -20.84 -13.04
CA PRO A 94 4.73 -20.20 -14.25
C PRO A 94 3.64 -19.14 -13.99
N ALA A 95 2.92 -19.24 -12.87
CA ALA A 95 1.90 -18.30 -12.44
C ALA A 95 2.50 -16.98 -11.90
N TYR A 96 3.79 -16.92 -11.57
CA TYR A 96 4.40 -15.72 -10.98
C TYR A 96 4.11 -14.44 -11.78
N ASP A 97 4.33 -14.49 -13.09
CA ASP A 97 4.13 -13.34 -13.97
C ASP A 97 2.67 -12.93 -14.03
N TRP A 98 1.75 -13.89 -13.99
CA TRP A 98 0.30 -13.64 -13.96
C TRP A 98 -0.09 -12.70 -12.82
N ILE A 99 0.56 -12.81 -11.65
CA ILE A 99 0.26 -12.01 -10.45
C ILE A 99 1.11 -10.74 -10.37
N PHE A 100 2.41 -10.84 -10.62
CA PHE A 100 3.37 -9.80 -10.25
C PHE A 100 4.00 -9.06 -11.43
N ALA A 101 3.81 -9.51 -12.67
CA ALA A 101 4.40 -8.83 -13.82
C ALA A 101 3.79 -7.43 -13.99
N ARG A 102 4.66 -6.43 -14.11
CA ARG A 102 4.25 -5.10 -14.54
C ARG A 102 3.95 -5.17 -16.05
N PRO A 103 2.83 -4.60 -16.55
CA PRO A 103 2.63 -4.50 -17.98
C PRO A 103 3.83 -3.79 -18.62
N PRO A 104 4.29 -4.25 -19.80
CA PRO A 104 5.37 -3.58 -20.50
C PRO A 104 4.98 -2.12 -20.70
N ALA A 105 5.94 -1.21 -20.47
CA ALA A 105 5.72 0.21 -20.74
C ALA A 105 5.27 0.34 -22.19
N THR A 106 4.01 0.71 -22.40
CA THR A 106 3.53 1.01 -23.75
C THR A 106 4.38 2.17 -24.22
N LYS A 107 5.09 1.99 -25.34
CA LYS A 107 5.76 3.09 -26.04
C LYS A 107 4.66 4.08 -26.41
N LYS A 108 4.40 5.07 -25.55
CA LYS A 108 3.56 6.20 -25.91
C LYS A 108 4.22 6.78 -27.16
N LYS A 109 3.49 6.79 -28.28
CA LYS A 109 3.88 7.55 -29.47
C LYS A 109 4.24 8.96 -28.95
N PRO A 110 5.43 9.51 -29.23
CA PRO A 110 5.73 10.87 -28.79
C PRO A 110 4.58 11.75 -29.27
N ALA A 111 3.92 12.41 -28.32
CA ALA A 111 2.89 13.37 -28.65
C ALA A 111 3.51 14.34 -29.66
N SER A 112 2.85 14.51 -30.81
CA SER A 112 3.19 15.57 -31.74
C SER A 112 3.40 16.85 -30.93
N ASN A 113 4.52 17.52 -31.19
CA ASN A 113 4.94 18.74 -30.52
C ASN A 113 4.01 19.90 -30.96
N ALA A 114 2.74 19.83 -30.54
CA ALA A 114 1.79 20.93 -30.65
C ALA A 114 1.98 21.81 -29.41
N PRO A 115 2.28 23.10 -29.56
CA PRO A 115 2.37 23.99 -28.41
C PRO A 115 1.04 23.98 -27.65
N ALA A 116 1.09 23.57 -26.39
CA ALA A 116 -0.05 23.60 -25.50
C ALA A 116 -0.52 25.06 -25.35
N GLN A 117 -1.73 25.35 -25.80
CA GLN A 117 -2.45 26.52 -25.30
C GLN A 117 -2.65 26.33 -23.79
N PRO A 118 -2.19 27.26 -22.94
CA PRO A 118 -2.43 27.15 -21.51
C PRO A 118 -3.94 27.24 -21.26
N ALA A 119 -4.51 26.17 -20.70
CA ALA A 119 -5.83 26.23 -20.11
C ALA A 119 -5.84 27.30 -19.00
N PRO A 120 -6.91 28.10 -18.86
CA PRO A 120 -7.02 29.02 -17.74
C PRO A 120 -7.02 28.20 -16.45
N MET A 121 -5.90 28.25 -15.73
CA MET A 121 -5.77 27.67 -14.40
C MET A 121 -6.76 28.42 -13.50
N ALA A 122 -7.79 27.73 -13.03
CA ALA A 122 -8.45 28.14 -11.81
C ALA A 122 -7.37 28.21 -10.72
N SER A 123 -6.97 29.43 -10.39
CA SER A 123 -5.98 29.71 -9.36
C SER A 123 -6.53 29.23 -8.02
N VAL A 124 -6.16 28.02 -7.61
CA VAL A 124 -6.30 27.64 -6.21
C VAL A 124 -5.41 28.62 -5.43
N PRO A 125 -5.96 29.45 -4.53
CA PRO A 125 -5.13 30.36 -3.74
C PRO A 125 -4.16 29.50 -2.94
N SER A 126 -2.87 29.69 -3.21
CA SER A 126 -1.79 29.17 -2.37
C SER A 126 -1.86 29.91 -1.04
N VAL A 127 -2.69 29.43 -0.12
CA VAL A 127 -2.55 29.80 1.28
C VAL A 127 -1.18 29.28 1.72
N PRO A 128 -0.25 30.16 2.14
CA PRO A 128 1.02 29.68 2.69
C PRO A 128 0.67 28.80 3.90
N PHE A 129 1.19 27.58 3.91
CA PHE A 129 1.07 26.70 5.07
C PHE A 129 1.92 27.30 6.20
N VAL A 130 1.31 28.17 7.00
CA VAL A 130 1.98 28.85 8.12
C VAL A 130 1.95 27.92 9.32
N TRP A 131 3.14 27.54 9.80
CA TRP A 131 3.30 26.57 10.90
C TRP A 131 2.58 26.95 12.20
N THR A 132 2.32 28.24 12.42
CA THR A 132 1.57 28.78 13.57
C THR A 132 0.09 28.41 13.54
N GLU A 133 -0.49 28.12 12.39
CA GLU A 133 -1.93 27.79 12.24
C GLU A 133 -2.21 26.28 12.27
N ARG A 134 -1.17 25.46 12.46
CA ARG A 134 -1.28 23.99 12.42
C ARG A 134 -2.27 23.42 13.43
N GLN A 135 -2.38 24.04 14.61
CA GLN A 135 -3.22 23.50 15.70
C GLN A 135 -4.70 23.54 15.31
N ALA A 136 -5.16 24.65 14.74
CA ALA A 136 -6.54 24.78 14.27
C ALA A 136 -6.86 23.84 13.09
N LEU A 137 -5.89 23.58 12.21
CA LEU A 137 -6.04 22.63 11.10
C LEU A 137 -6.10 21.17 11.60
N ILE A 138 -5.28 20.84 12.61
CA ILE A 138 -5.30 19.52 13.26
C ILE A 138 -6.62 19.33 14.01
N ASP A 139 -7.09 20.33 14.75
CA ASP A 139 -8.33 20.27 15.51
C ASP A 139 -9.56 20.13 14.59
N ALA A 140 -9.57 20.84 13.45
CA ALA A 140 -10.60 20.70 12.41
C ALA A 140 -10.58 19.31 11.74
N ALA A 141 -9.40 18.77 11.47
CA ALA A 141 -9.26 17.42 10.90
C ALA A 141 -9.66 16.32 11.89
N ILE A 142 -9.38 16.51 13.18
CA ILE A 142 -9.80 15.62 14.26
C ILE A 142 -11.33 15.64 14.41
N GLN A 143 -11.98 16.80 14.25
CA GLN A 143 -13.44 16.90 14.31
C GLN A 143 -14.15 16.26 13.10
N GLN A 144 -13.50 16.18 11.93
CA GLN A 144 -14.09 15.56 10.74
C GLN A 144 -13.97 14.03 10.72
N ASN A 145 -12.99 13.45 11.43
CA ASN A 145 -12.82 12.00 11.52
C ASN A 145 -13.28 11.47 12.88
N GLY A 146 -14.52 10.98 12.90
CA GLY A 146 -15.03 10.16 14.00
C GLY A 146 -14.22 8.87 14.15
N GLY A 147 -13.42 8.80 15.21
CA GLY A 147 -12.96 7.55 15.83
C GLY A 147 -11.60 7.04 15.38
N SER A 148 -10.54 7.50 16.04
CA SER A 148 -9.30 6.72 16.22
C SER A 148 -8.58 7.21 17.47
N THR A 149 -8.74 6.46 18.56
CA THR A 149 -8.15 6.73 19.87
C THR A 149 -6.76 6.10 19.94
N THR A 150 -5.77 6.94 20.20
CA THR A 150 -4.36 6.63 20.52
C THR A 150 -3.39 6.57 19.34
N MET A 151 -2.62 7.65 19.19
CA MET A 151 -1.34 7.65 18.46
C MET A 151 -0.19 8.05 19.38
N LYS A 152 0.87 7.25 19.39
CA LYS A 152 2.12 7.55 20.10
C LYS A 152 3.04 8.36 19.20
N VAL A 153 3.19 9.66 19.51
CA VAL A 153 4.18 10.53 18.86
C VAL A 153 5.49 10.42 19.64
N THR A 154 6.58 10.06 18.97
CA THR A 154 7.94 10.09 19.54
C THR A 154 8.72 11.20 18.85
N LEU A 155 9.00 12.28 19.59
CA LEU A 155 9.81 13.40 19.14
C LEU A 155 11.29 13.03 19.28
N VAL A 156 12.02 12.93 18.17
CA VAL A 156 13.47 12.74 18.19
C VAL A 156 14.12 14.07 17.85
N GLY A 157 14.68 14.74 18.86
CA GLY A 157 15.56 15.90 18.67
C GLY A 157 16.95 15.43 18.29
N VAL A 158 17.48 15.89 17.16
CA VAL A 158 18.92 15.79 16.87
C VAL A 158 19.61 16.97 17.53
N GLU A 159 20.17 16.74 18.72
CA GLU A 159 20.88 17.76 19.49
C GLU A 159 22.24 18.05 18.83
N GLY A 160 22.29 19.19 18.15
CA GLY A 160 23.47 19.69 17.47
C GLY A 160 23.49 21.21 17.45
N ARG A 161 23.37 21.85 18.63
CA ARG A 161 23.90 23.21 18.91
C ARG A 161 23.65 23.61 20.36
N LYS A 162 24.75 23.94 21.07
CA LYS A 162 24.71 24.61 22.37
C LYS A 162 23.94 25.94 22.24
N LEU A 163 22.93 26.14 23.08
CA LEU A 163 22.39 27.47 23.37
C LEU A 163 22.47 27.67 24.88
N SER A 164 23.42 28.51 25.30
CA SER A 164 23.47 29.07 26.64
C SER A 164 22.22 29.91 26.88
N TRP A 165 21.53 29.70 27.99
CA TRP A 165 20.50 30.61 28.46
C TRP A 165 20.87 31.14 29.86
N SER A 166 20.81 32.47 29.98
CA SER A 166 20.94 33.20 31.23
C SER A 166 19.54 33.41 31.80
N ALA A 167 19.35 33.09 33.07
CA ALA A 167 18.10 33.36 33.79
C ALA A 167 18.06 34.81 34.30
N LYS A 168 16.87 35.39 34.33
CA LYS A 168 16.52 36.57 35.12
C LYS A 168 15.38 36.20 36.04
#